data_AF-A0A7Y5RMC3-F1
#
_entry.id   AF-A0A7Y5RMC3-F1
#
_cell.length_a   1.000
_cell.length_b   1.000
_cell.length_c   1.000
_cell.angle_alpha   90.00
_cell.angle_beta   90.00
_cell.angle_gamma   90.00
#
_symmetry.space_group_name_H-M   'P 1'
#
loop_
_entity.id
_entity.type
_entity.pdbx_description
1 polymer ?
#
loop_
_entity_poly.entity_id
_entity_poly.type
_entity_poly.pdbx_seq_one_letter_code
_entity_poly.pdbx_strand_id
1 'polypeptide(L)'
;MQMVTQEAPSAKDIIAAHQADVWRYLRVLGCEPATADDLTQETFLTILRKPFEYRSAGEMKAYLRTVAKNRFLMALRAQRVRRAAMSEDELTQAWERVAGADDERYDSYLDALRLCMETIEPRMKESLEMQHSGHAPMKNIAEHLGTSIGNAKTMLYRARLALRACIEKKVGI
;
A
#
# COMPACT_ATOMS: atom_id res chain seq x y z
N MET A 1 2.44 39.28 20.11
CA MET A 1 1.69 38.04 19.86
C MET A 1 1.24 38.03 18.41
N GLN A 2 2.09 37.57 17.49
CA GLN A 2 1.72 37.41 16.08
C GLN A 2 1.10 36.01 15.93
N MET A 3 -0.20 35.97 15.64
CA MET A 3 -0.84 34.76 15.16
C MET A 3 -0.30 34.49 13.76
N VAL A 4 0.59 33.51 13.63
CA VAL A 4 0.99 32.96 12.34
C VAL A 4 -0.23 32.26 11.77
N THR A 5 -0.95 32.92 10.87
CA THR A 5 -1.87 32.26 9.94
C THR A 5 -1.03 31.27 9.14
N GLN A 6 -1.08 29.99 9.49
CA GLN A 6 -0.54 28.94 8.63
C GLN A 6 -1.40 28.96 7.37
N GLU A 7 -0.87 29.53 6.28
CA GLU A 7 -1.46 29.37 4.96
C GLU A 7 -1.62 27.88 4.67
N ALA A 8 -2.78 27.48 4.17
CA ALA A 8 -3.03 26.09 3.80
C ALA A 8 -1.94 25.63 2.80
N PRO A 9 -1.39 24.42 2.96
CA PRO A 9 -0.29 23.95 2.11
C PRO A 9 -0.72 23.98 0.65
N SER A 10 0.18 24.42 -0.23
CA SER A 10 -0.12 24.51 -1.65
C SER A 10 -0.34 23.11 -2.24
N ALA A 11 -1.00 23.05 -3.39
CA ALA A 11 -1.15 21.81 -4.16
C ALA A 11 0.19 21.09 -4.39
N LYS A 12 1.25 21.86 -4.66
CA LYS A 12 2.60 21.35 -4.89
C LYS A 12 3.18 20.71 -3.63
N ASP A 13 2.98 21.33 -2.46
CA ASP A 13 3.50 20.82 -1.19
C ASP A 13 2.82 19.52 -0.79
N ILE A 14 1.50 19.45 -0.99
CA ILE A 14 0.70 18.24 -0.77
C ILE A 14 1.19 17.09 -1.66
N ILE A 15 1.41 17.35 -2.96
CA ILE A 15 1.91 16.32 -3.89
C ILE A 15 3.29 15.84 -3.46
N ALA A 16 4.24 16.77 -3.25
CA ALA A 16 5.60 16.43 -2.87
C ALA A 16 5.64 15.60 -1.57
N ALA A 17 4.81 15.94 -0.58
CA ALA A 17 4.75 15.25 0.70
C ALA A 17 4.13 13.84 0.62
N HIS A 18 3.25 13.57 -0.35
CA HIS A 18 2.43 12.36 -0.32
C HIS A 18 2.52 11.45 -1.56
N GLN A 19 3.09 11.92 -2.68
CA GLN A 19 3.11 11.16 -3.94
C GLN A 19 3.78 9.79 -3.80
N ALA A 20 4.93 9.73 -3.12
CA ALA A 20 5.66 8.49 -2.93
C ALA A 20 4.88 7.51 -2.03
N ASP A 21 4.15 8.03 -1.03
CA ASP A 21 3.36 7.21 -0.12
C ASP A 21 2.10 6.65 -0.77
N VAL A 22 1.45 7.41 -1.66
CA VAL A 22 0.32 6.94 -2.47
C VAL A 22 0.77 5.87 -3.45
N TRP A 23 1.86 6.13 -4.17
CA TRP A 23 2.42 5.18 -5.11
C TRP A 23 2.82 3.86 -4.43
N ARG A 24 3.58 3.93 -3.32
CA ARG A 24 3.95 2.74 -2.54
C ARG A 24 2.73 2.00 -2.00
N TYR A 25 1.70 2.73 -1.57
CA TYR A 25 0.46 2.10 -1.10
C TYR A 25 -0.23 1.31 -2.22
N LEU A 26 -0.29 1.84 -3.44
CA LEU A 26 -0.80 1.12 -4.61
C LEU A 26 0.04 -0.12 -4.92
N ARG A 27 1.37 -0.01 -4.88
CA ARG A 27 2.28 -1.17 -5.05
C ARG A 27 2.03 -2.25 -4.01
N VAL A 28 1.85 -1.89 -2.73
CA VAL A 28 1.51 -2.84 -1.65
C VAL A 28 0.16 -3.53 -1.88
N LEU A 29 -0.80 -2.86 -2.53
CA LEU A 29 -2.07 -3.47 -2.93
C LEU A 29 -1.94 -4.43 -4.12
N GLY A 30 -0.74 -4.59 -4.70
CA GLY A 30 -0.49 -5.44 -5.87
C GLY A 30 -0.69 -4.73 -7.21
N CYS A 31 -0.67 -3.39 -7.22
CA CYS A 31 -0.69 -2.63 -8.45
C CYS A 31 0.65 -2.75 -9.19
N GLU A 32 0.58 -2.99 -10.50
CA GLU A 32 1.72 -3.02 -11.41
C GLU A 32 2.33 -1.60 -11.54
N PRO A 33 3.67 -1.44 -11.73
CA PRO A 33 4.35 -0.14 -11.65
C PRO A 33 3.74 0.94 -12.53
N ALA A 34 3.52 0.68 -13.82
CA ALA A 34 2.98 1.68 -14.75
C ALA A 34 1.56 2.08 -14.34
N THR A 35 0.74 1.10 -13.97
CA THR A 35 -0.61 1.36 -13.46
C THR A 35 -0.56 2.18 -12.15
N ALA A 36 0.44 1.96 -11.29
CA ALA A 36 0.59 2.71 -10.04
C ALA A 36 0.98 4.18 -10.27
N ASP A 37 1.79 4.47 -11.29
CA ASP A 37 2.09 5.84 -11.72
C ASP A 37 0.82 6.58 -12.12
N ASP A 38 0.02 5.98 -13.02
CA ASP A 38 -1.23 6.55 -13.52
C ASP A 38 -2.24 6.80 -12.39
N LEU A 39 -2.47 5.79 -11.55
CA LEU A 39 -3.43 5.88 -10.44
C LEU A 39 -2.97 6.89 -9.37
N THR A 40 -1.66 7.08 -9.20
CA THR A 40 -1.12 8.13 -8.33
C THR A 40 -1.47 9.50 -8.88
N GLN A 41 -1.22 9.75 -10.17
CA GLN A 41 -1.58 11.02 -10.82
C GLN A 41 -3.09 11.29 -10.74
N GLU A 42 -3.92 10.29 -11.07
CA GLU A 42 -5.37 10.41 -11.00
C GLU A 42 -5.87 10.73 -9.59
N THR A 43 -5.22 10.17 -8.57
CA THR A 43 -5.54 10.42 -7.16
C THR A 43 -5.36 11.90 -6.83
N PHE A 44 -4.21 12.49 -7.18
CA PHE A 44 -3.98 13.92 -6.95
C PHE A 44 -4.87 14.81 -7.82
N LEU A 45 -5.07 14.49 -9.11
CA LEU A 45 -6.00 15.22 -9.96
C LEU A 45 -7.43 15.25 -9.40
N THR A 46 -7.87 14.15 -8.76
CA THR A 46 -9.20 14.07 -8.13
C THR A 46 -9.34 15.08 -7.00
N ILE A 47 -8.29 15.22 -6.20
CA ILE A 47 -8.29 16.10 -5.03
C ILE A 47 -8.14 17.55 -5.45
N LEU A 48 -7.31 17.84 -6.47
CA LEU A 48 -7.17 19.19 -6.99
C LEU A 48 -8.43 19.72 -7.67
N ARG A 49 -9.29 18.83 -8.18
CA ARG A 49 -10.57 19.20 -8.83
C ARG A 49 -11.71 19.45 -7.83
N LYS A 50 -11.54 19.11 -6.55
CA LYS A 50 -12.56 19.32 -5.52
C LYS A 50 -12.03 20.27 -4.44
N PRO A 51 -12.84 21.19 -3.92
CA PRO A 51 -12.44 21.93 -2.73
C PRO A 51 -12.22 20.91 -1.60
N PHE A 52 -10.98 20.77 -1.15
CA PHE A 52 -10.60 19.91 -0.03
C PHE A 52 -10.09 20.78 1.11
N GLU A 53 -10.65 20.60 2.30
CA GLU A 53 -10.21 21.28 3.51
C GLU A 53 -9.03 20.53 4.12
N TYR A 54 -7.84 21.12 4.05
CA TYR A 54 -6.67 20.55 4.70
C TYR A 54 -6.76 20.74 6.22
N ARG A 55 -6.97 19.65 6.95
CA ARG A 55 -7.06 19.64 8.41
C ARG A 55 -5.79 19.16 9.09
N SER A 56 -5.16 18.09 8.59
CA SER A 56 -3.87 17.60 9.05
C SER A 56 -3.20 16.66 8.04
N ALA A 57 -1.88 16.45 8.19
CA ALA A 57 -1.13 15.52 7.34
C ALA A 57 -1.60 14.06 7.47
N GLY A 58 -2.04 13.64 8.67
CA GLY A 58 -2.56 12.30 8.92
C GLY A 58 -3.90 12.05 8.24
N GLU A 59 -4.82 13.01 8.34
CA GLU A 59 -6.12 12.94 7.66
C GLU A 59 -5.95 13.00 6.14
N MET A 60 -5.05 13.85 5.65
CA MET A 60 -4.74 13.93 4.22
C MET A 60 -4.21 12.60 3.68
N LYS A 61 -3.30 11.97 4.41
CA LYS A 61 -2.77 10.64 4.07
C LYS A 61 -3.85 9.57 4.05
N ALA A 62 -4.76 9.55 5.02
CA ALA A 62 -5.86 8.60 5.07
C ALA A 62 -6.85 8.80 3.90
N TYR A 63 -7.14 10.06 3.58
CA TYR A 63 -8.01 10.42 2.47
C TYR A 63 -7.42 10.02 1.11
N LEU A 64 -6.15 10.38 0.86
CA LEU A 64 -5.40 10.01 -0.34
C LEU A 64 -5.39 8.49 -0.55
N ARG A 65 -5.13 7.71 0.50
CA ARG A 65 -5.18 6.24 0.44
C ARG A 65 -6.57 5.71 0.09
N THR A 66 -7.62 6.32 0.63
CA THR A 66 -9.00 5.92 0.31
C THR A 66 -9.31 6.16 -1.16
N VAL A 67 -8.95 7.33 -1.70
CA VAL A 67 -9.14 7.65 -3.12
C VAL A 67 -8.34 6.70 -4.01
N ALA A 68 -7.05 6.51 -3.72
CA ALA A 68 -6.16 5.61 -4.46
C ALA A 68 -6.67 4.16 -4.45
N LYS A 69 -7.09 3.64 -3.30
CA LYS A 69 -7.67 2.29 -3.18
C LYS A 69 -8.92 2.15 -4.05
N ASN A 70 -9.82 3.13 -4.02
CA ASN A 70 -11.05 3.07 -4.81
C ASN A 70 -10.76 3.08 -6.31
N ARG A 71 -9.79 3.90 -6.75
CA ARG A 71 -9.33 3.92 -8.15
C ARG A 71 -8.70 2.60 -8.56
N PHE A 72 -7.85 2.02 -7.71
CA PHE A 72 -7.29 0.69 -7.94
C PHE A 72 -8.37 -0.39 -8.07
N LEU A 73 -9.37 -0.42 -7.19
CA LEU A 73 -10.47 -1.36 -7.28
C LEU A 73 -11.30 -1.17 -8.57
N MET A 74 -11.49 0.07 -9.02
CA MET A 74 -12.12 0.35 -10.31
C MET A 74 -11.28 -0.15 -11.49
N ALA A 75 -9.97 0.07 -11.46
CA ALA A 75 -9.04 -0.44 -12.48
C ALA A 75 -9.06 -1.97 -12.54
N LEU A 76 -9.02 -2.66 -11.40
CA LEU A 76 -9.16 -4.12 -11.34
C LEU A 76 -10.49 -4.61 -11.91
N ARG A 77 -11.60 -3.90 -11.61
CA ARG A 77 -12.92 -4.24 -12.16
C ARG A 77 -12.93 -4.09 -13.68
N ALA A 78 -12.40 -2.98 -14.20
CA ALA A 78 -12.30 -2.74 -15.63
C ALA A 78 -11.40 -3.78 -16.33
N GLN A 79 -10.26 -4.13 -15.71
CA GLN A 79 -9.35 -5.15 -16.22
C GLN A 79 -10.00 -6.54 -16.25
N ARG A 80 -10.78 -6.90 -15.22
CA ARG A 80 -11.51 -8.18 -15.19
C ARG A 80 -12.55 -8.25 -16.31
N VAL A 81 -13.29 -7.17 -16.55
CA VAL A 81 -14.24 -7.09 -17.67
C VAL A 81 -13.51 -7.20 -19.01
N ARG A 82 -12.38 -6.48 -19.17
CA ARG A 82 -11.56 -6.56 -20.38
C ARG A 82 -11.01 -7.96 -20.62
N ARG A 83 -10.41 -8.60 -19.61
CA ARG A 83 -9.87 -9.97 -19.71
C ARG A 83 -10.94 -11.00 -20.06
N ALA A 84 -12.15 -10.84 -19.55
CA ALA A 84 -13.27 -11.71 -19.92
C ALA A 84 -13.71 -11.53 -21.39
N ALA A 85 -13.30 -10.45 -22.04
CA ALA A 85 -13.59 -10.14 -23.44
C ALA A 85 -12.36 -10.29 -24.36
N MET A 86 -11.19 -10.67 -23.84
CA MET A 86 -9.95 -10.82 -24.61
C MET A 86 -9.85 -12.21 -25.24
N SER A 87 -9.30 -12.25 -26.46
CA SER A 87 -8.89 -13.48 -27.14
C SER A 87 -7.59 -14.06 -26.56
N GLU A 88 -7.31 -15.33 -26.85
CA GLU A 88 -6.15 -16.07 -26.31
C GLU A 88 -4.80 -15.47 -26.74
N ASP A 89 -4.71 -14.94 -27.97
CA ASP A 89 -3.53 -14.23 -28.48
C ASP A 89 -3.28 -12.92 -27.71
N GLU A 90 -4.33 -12.18 -27.35
CA GLU A 90 -4.23 -10.95 -26.58
C GLU A 90 -3.80 -11.21 -25.13
N LEU A 91 -4.19 -12.35 -24.55
CA LEU A 91 -3.70 -12.78 -23.24
C LEU A 91 -2.19 -13.08 -23.30
N THR A 92 -1.72 -13.81 -24.33
CA THR A 92 -0.31 -14.18 -24.48
C THR A 92 0.59 -12.94 -24.59
N GLN A 93 0.22 -11.97 -25.43
CA GLN A 93 0.97 -10.72 -25.56
C GLN A 93 0.92 -9.84 -24.30
N ALA A 94 -0.13 -9.95 -23.48
CA ALA A 94 -0.21 -9.26 -22.20
C ALA A 94 0.68 -9.91 -21.14
N TRP A 95 0.82 -11.24 -21.16
CA TRP A 95 1.74 -11.98 -20.31
C TRP A 95 3.21 -11.65 -20.62
N GLU A 96 3.58 -11.60 -21.90
CA GLU A 96 4.95 -11.26 -22.33
C GLU A 96 5.37 -9.84 -21.90
N ARG A 97 4.42 -8.89 -21.89
CA ARG A 97 4.68 -7.51 -21.42
C ARG A 97 4.87 -7.39 -19.91
N VAL A 98 4.17 -8.21 -19.13
CA VAL A 98 4.29 -8.23 -17.66
C VAL A 98 5.55 -8.98 -17.22
N ALA A 99 5.96 -10.00 -17.97
CA ALA A 99 7.14 -10.81 -17.67
C ALA A 99 8.48 -10.08 -17.88
N GLY A 100 8.50 -8.92 -18.56
CA GLY A 100 9.71 -8.14 -18.85
C GLY A 100 9.90 -6.86 -18.03
N ALA A 101 9.02 -6.57 -17.07
CA ALA A 101 9.09 -5.37 -16.25
C ALA A 101 9.86 -5.63 -14.94
N ASP A 102 11.18 -5.82 -15.05
CA ASP A 102 12.07 -5.86 -13.89
C ASP A 102 12.16 -4.46 -13.27
N ASP A 103 11.57 -4.30 -12.09
CA ASP A 103 11.71 -3.12 -11.26
C ASP A 103 12.72 -3.47 -10.16
N GLU A 104 14.01 -3.30 -10.46
CA GLU A 104 15.14 -3.66 -9.56
C GLU A 104 14.96 -3.14 -8.13
N ARG A 105 14.27 -2.01 -7.96
CA ARG A 105 13.97 -1.42 -6.66
C ARG A 105 12.86 -2.16 -5.91
N TYR A 106 11.87 -2.67 -6.63
CA TYR A 106 10.84 -3.54 -6.07
C TYR A 106 11.42 -4.89 -5.66
N ASP A 107 12.33 -5.45 -6.46
CA ASP A 107 13.03 -6.69 -6.11
C ASP A 107 13.88 -6.52 -4.85
N SER A 108 14.61 -5.40 -4.74
CA SER A 108 15.34 -5.06 -3.50
C SER A 108 14.43 -4.99 -2.27
N TYR A 109 13.22 -4.42 -2.40
CA TYR A 109 12.24 -4.37 -1.33
C TYR A 109 11.65 -5.74 -0.98
N LEU A 110 11.38 -6.57 -1.99
CA LEU A 110 10.88 -7.93 -1.79
C LEU A 110 11.92 -8.81 -1.11
N ASP A 111 13.18 -8.70 -1.50
CA ASP A 111 14.28 -9.42 -0.86
C ASP A 111 14.52 -8.94 0.57
N ALA A 112 14.46 -7.62 0.81
CA ALA A 112 14.50 -7.08 2.16
C ALA A 112 13.33 -7.61 3.02
N LEU A 113 12.11 -7.67 2.47
CA LEU A 113 10.95 -8.23 3.17
C LEU A 113 11.13 -9.71 3.51
N ARG A 114 11.58 -10.54 2.54
CA ARG A 114 11.86 -11.97 2.75
C ARG A 114 12.85 -12.17 3.90
N LEU A 115 13.98 -11.47 3.86
CA LEU A 115 15.01 -11.54 4.90
C LEU A 115 14.49 -11.04 6.26
N CYS A 116 13.72 -9.95 6.28
CA CYS A 116 13.18 -9.42 7.53
C CYS A 116 12.11 -10.32 8.15
N MET A 117 11.33 -11.04 7.34
CA MET A 117 10.37 -12.05 7.80
C MET A 117 11.05 -13.22 8.53
N GLU A 118 12.33 -13.49 8.26
CA GLU A 118 13.12 -14.49 9.00
C GLU A 118 13.57 -14.01 10.37
N THR A 119 13.66 -12.69 10.57
CA THR A 119 14.14 -12.08 11.82
C THR A 119 13.03 -11.80 12.84
N ILE A 120 11.77 -11.91 12.43
CA ILE A 120 10.64 -11.65 13.33
C ILE A 120 10.43 -12.81 14.31
N GLU A 121 10.08 -12.44 15.54
CA GLU A 121 9.69 -13.38 16.60
C GLU A 121 8.57 -14.32 16.11
N PRO A 122 8.67 -15.65 16.33
CA PRO A 122 7.77 -16.63 15.70
C PRO A 122 6.28 -16.34 15.87
N ARG A 123 5.82 -15.90 17.05
CA ARG A 123 4.39 -15.61 17.28
C ARG A 123 3.91 -14.39 16.49
N MET A 124 4.77 -13.37 16.38
CA MET A 124 4.50 -12.21 15.54
C MET A 124 4.45 -12.59 14.05
N LYS A 125 5.34 -13.47 13.59
CA LYS A 125 5.35 -13.98 12.21
C LYS A 125 4.07 -14.73 11.88
N GLU A 126 3.68 -15.66 12.74
CA GLU A 126 2.46 -16.46 12.58
C GLU A 126 1.21 -15.55 12.53
N SER A 127 1.15 -14.52 13.37
CA SER A 127 0.05 -13.55 13.33
C SER A 127 -0.04 -12.80 11.99
N LEU A 128 1.10 -12.43 11.40
CA LEU A 128 1.18 -11.77 10.09
C LEU A 128 0.75 -12.71 8.97
N GLU A 129 1.26 -13.93 8.96
CA GLU A 129 0.96 -14.94 7.95
C GLU A 129 -0.53 -15.24 7.93
N MET A 130 -1.17 -15.50 9.07
CA MET A 130 -2.61 -15.73 9.15
C MET A 130 -3.44 -14.53 8.65
N GLN A 131 -2.99 -13.31 8.95
CA GLN A 131 -3.68 -12.11 8.51
C GLN A 131 -3.59 -11.91 6.99
N HIS A 132 -2.50 -12.35 6.35
CA HIS A 132 -2.26 -12.20 4.91
C HIS A 132 -2.75 -13.38 4.06
N SER A 133 -2.53 -14.62 4.48
CA SER A 133 -2.82 -15.82 3.68
C SER A 133 -4.32 -16.12 3.56
N GLY A 134 -5.15 -15.59 4.47
CA GLY A 134 -6.60 -15.88 4.48
C GLY A 134 -7.50 -14.72 4.90
N HIS A 135 -6.96 -13.49 5.07
CA HIS A 135 -7.71 -12.36 5.65
C HIS A 135 -8.46 -12.75 6.94
N ALA A 136 -7.84 -13.61 7.76
CA ALA A 136 -8.51 -14.19 8.91
C ALA A 136 -9.08 -13.09 9.82
N PRO A 137 -10.32 -13.23 10.31
CA PRO A 137 -10.85 -12.34 11.32
C PRO A 137 -9.93 -12.30 12.54
N MET A 138 -9.78 -11.13 13.16
CA MET A 138 -8.90 -10.97 14.32
C MET A 138 -9.25 -11.93 15.47
N LYS A 139 -10.53 -12.34 15.57
CA LYS A 139 -10.99 -13.37 16.51
C LYS A 139 -10.29 -14.70 16.26
N ASN A 140 -10.23 -15.16 15.01
CA ASN A 140 -9.61 -16.44 14.65
C ASN A 140 -8.09 -16.41 14.89
N ILE A 141 -7.44 -15.27 14.61
CA ILE A 141 -6.02 -15.07 14.91
C ILE A 141 -5.77 -15.15 16.41
N ALA A 142 -6.62 -14.51 17.21
CA ALA A 142 -6.50 -14.53 18.67
C ALA A 142 -6.72 -15.94 19.25
N GLU A 143 -7.73 -16.66 18.75
CA GLU A 143 -8.01 -18.05 19.13
C GLU A 143 -6.85 -18.98 18.77
N HIS A 144 -6.33 -18.89 17.55
CA HIS A 144 -5.19 -19.69 17.09
C HIS A 144 -3.92 -19.42 17.91
N LEU A 145 -3.65 -18.15 18.23
CA LEU A 145 -2.50 -17.76 19.04
C LEU A 145 -2.72 -17.93 20.55
N GLY A 146 -3.88 -18.42 20.99
CA GLY A 146 -4.20 -18.58 22.42
C GLY A 146 -4.14 -17.28 23.22
N THR A 147 -4.61 -16.16 22.66
CA THR A 147 -4.53 -14.83 23.27
C THR A 147 -5.83 -14.03 23.13
N SER A 148 -5.89 -12.85 23.74
CA SER A 148 -7.05 -11.96 23.57
C SER A 148 -7.02 -11.23 22.22
N ILE A 149 -8.19 -10.83 21.70
CA ILE A 149 -8.28 -10.03 20.47
C ILE A 149 -7.44 -8.74 20.57
N GLY A 150 -7.41 -8.11 21.75
CA GLY A 150 -6.61 -6.90 21.99
C GLY A 150 -5.10 -7.17 21.90
N ASN A 151 -4.65 -8.30 22.46
CA ASN A 151 -3.25 -8.73 22.37
C ASN A 151 -2.87 -9.12 20.93
N ALA A 152 -3.75 -9.83 20.21
CA ALA A 152 -3.52 -10.17 18.80
C ALA A 152 -3.37 -8.90 17.92
N LYS A 153 -4.22 -7.88 18.12
CA LYS A 153 -4.08 -6.58 17.45
C LYS A 153 -2.74 -5.91 17.76
N THR A 154 -2.37 -5.91 19.05
CA THR A 154 -1.11 -5.31 19.52
C THR A 154 0.10 -6.06 18.95
N MET A 155 0.03 -7.38 18.90
CA MET A 155 1.06 -8.25 18.32
C MET A 155 1.23 -7.97 16.83
N LEU A 156 0.14 -7.95 16.06
CA LEU A 156 0.17 -7.58 14.63
C LEU A 156 0.74 -6.18 14.39
N TYR A 157 0.38 -5.22 15.24
CA TYR A 157 0.92 -3.87 15.15
C TYR A 157 2.44 -3.84 15.39
N ARG A 158 2.91 -4.50 16.46
CA ARG A 158 4.35 -4.62 16.77
C ARG A 158 5.10 -5.37 15.68
N ALA A 159 4.52 -6.43 15.13
CA ALA A 159 5.09 -7.20 14.03
C ALA A 159 5.31 -6.30 12.79
N ARG A 160 4.32 -5.49 12.42
CA ARG A 160 4.45 -4.53 11.30
C ARG A 160 5.50 -3.46 11.56
N LEU A 161 5.59 -2.94 12.79
CA LEU A 161 6.64 -1.97 13.15
C LEU A 161 8.04 -2.59 13.04
N ALA A 162 8.21 -3.82 13.54
CA ALA A 162 9.47 -4.53 13.46
C ALA A 162 9.89 -4.82 12.01
N LEU A 163 8.97 -5.29 11.16
CA LEU A 163 9.22 -5.46 9.73
C LEU A 163 9.63 -4.15 9.08
N ARG A 164 8.87 -3.08 9.33
CA ARG A 164 9.15 -1.78 8.74
C ARG A 164 10.55 -1.30 9.08
N ALA A 165 10.92 -1.31 10.35
CA ALA A 165 12.25 -0.89 10.79
C ALA A 165 13.37 -1.73 10.18
N CYS A 166 13.16 -3.05 10.07
CA CYS A 166 14.13 -3.94 9.44
C CYS A 166 14.30 -3.64 7.93
N ILE A 167 13.18 -3.44 7.22
CA ILE A 167 13.19 -3.16 5.78
C ILE A 167 13.81 -1.79 5.49
N GLU A 168 13.43 -0.75 6.24
CA GLU A 168 14.02 0.60 6.13
C GLU A 168 15.54 0.55 6.30
N LYS A 169 16.04 -0.21 7.29
CA LYS A 169 17.48 -0.44 7.49
C LYS A 169 18.15 -1.18 6.33
N LYS A 170 17.50 -2.17 5.72
CA LYS A 170 18.08 -2.95 4.61
C LYS A 170 18.08 -2.21 3.27
N VAL A 171 17.05 -1.39 3.02
CA VAL A 171 16.90 -0.62 1.78
C VAL A 171 17.59 0.76 1.88
N GLY A 172 17.98 1.19 3.07
CA GLY A 172 18.77 2.41 3.28
C GLY A 172 17.95 3.70 3.26
N ILE A 173 16.77 3.69 3.90
CA ILE A 173 15.82 4.81 3.94
C ILE A 173 15.44 5.19 5.37
#